data_AF-A0A2W4RLW4-F1
#
_entry.id   AF-A0A2W4RLW4-F1
#
_cell.length_a   1.000
_cell.length_b   1.000
_cell.length_c   1.000
_cell.angle_alpha   90.00
_cell.angle_beta   90.00
_cell.angle_gamma   90.00
#
_symmetry.space_group_name_H-M   'P 1'
#
loop_
_entity.id
_entity.type
_entity.pdbx_description
1 polymer ?
#
loop_
_entity_poly.entity_id
_entity_poly.type
_entity_poly.pdbx_seq_one_letter_code
_entity_poly.pdbx_strand_id
1 'polypeptide(L)'
;MVFDLRTAAPDVLRALEQQAPRVRAALDDLSAGIPLMRTSAPAVDGRLYRLKGHNRSICLALDDDLATADVIVLKGTEPLLPDFEHYLRWMTGTQFGAWPRPMAEHFPLFEGKAPGTVLLSEAMGEAATALDVQRRHLEHYGSLMRLPVPLFVWRLQADDEARTRDCLASAVSAMAYERLGAHLREGIGIVAYYYPSPPVRVHAVGRRAYLHPASAEWASAEQLTSRAVPGWVQIGARLLWLGLLPTTPLSWRLGDIFDPNNACLDGGVCDVASIQPITPETGDGFVVRSLIMSMGGLRMTIARAFNVPLGELPSSYEQEVAGFYLSDFVRGAMERALASEGRPGLSLDPRLQLVFGRDKSLADILQTVKAFGSYFSAREYEPPMTET
;
A
#
# COMPACT_ATOMS: atom_id res chain seq x y z
N MET A 1 17.30 11.41 11.96
CA MET A 1 16.09 10.58 12.19
C MET A 1 14.99 11.48 12.70
N VAL A 2 13.78 11.38 12.14
CA VAL A 2 12.63 12.25 12.49
C VAL A 2 11.43 11.48 13.04
N PHE A 3 11.42 10.15 12.90
CA PHE A 3 10.48 9.24 13.55
C PHE A 3 11.24 8.01 14.05
N ASP A 4 10.88 7.53 15.24
CA ASP A 4 11.42 6.32 15.88
C ASP A 4 10.31 5.62 16.68
N LEU A 5 9.94 4.41 16.25
CA LEU A 5 8.89 3.60 16.88
C LEU A 5 9.15 3.38 18.39
N ARG A 6 10.43 3.24 18.80
CA ARG A 6 10.80 3.00 20.21
C ARG A 6 10.30 4.11 21.12
N THR A 7 10.24 5.33 20.60
CA THR A 7 9.75 6.51 21.32
C THR A 7 8.28 6.79 21.03
N ALA A 8 7.84 6.59 19.78
CA ALA A 8 6.50 6.99 19.34
C ALA A 8 5.39 6.04 19.85
N ALA A 9 5.66 4.72 19.90
CA ALA A 9 4.69 3.72 20.34
C ALA A 9 5.38 2.46 20.92
N PRO A 10 5.86 2.54 22.19
CA PRO A 10 6.53 1.42 22.85
C PRO A 10 5.66 0.16 23.00
N ASP A 11 4.34 0.32 23.06
CA ASP A 11 3.33 -0.74 23.09
C ASP A 11 3.31 -1.55 21.78
N VAL A 12 3.30 -0.87 20.64
CA VAL A 12 3.38 -1.51 19.31
C VAL A 12 4.72 -2.21 19.14
N LEU A 13 5.82 -1.57 19.55
CA LEU A 13 7.14 -2.21 19.51
C LEU A 13 7.18 -3.50 20.35
N ARG A 14 6.62 -3.47 21.57
CA ARG A 14 6.58 -4.66 22.43
C ARG A 14 5.81 -5.79 21.78
N ALA A 15 4.67 -5.50 21.15
CA ALA A 15 3.90 -6.50 20.40
C ALA A 15 4.69 -7.05 19.21
N LEU A 16 5.41 -6.18 18.49
CA LEU A 16 6.26 -6.58 17.38
C LEU A 16 7.40 -7.51 17.84
N GLU A 17 8.04 -7.22 18.96
CA GLU A 17 9.13 -8.04 19.49
C GLU A 17 8.68 -9.40 20.01
N GLN A 18 7.44 -9.51 20.47
CA GLN A 18 6.85 -10.79 20.81
C GLN A 18 6.60 -11.65 19.56
N GLN A 19 6.24 -11.03 18.44
CA GLN A 19 5.98 -11.73 17.17
C GLN A 19 7.27 -12.03 16.39
N ALA A 20 8.21 -11.09 16.38
CA ALA A 20 9.46 -11.13 15.63
C ALA A 20 10.64 -10.65 16.50
N PRO A 21 11.18 -11.49 17.40
CA PRO A 21 12.21 -11.09 18.36
C PRO A 21 13.48 -10.50 17.74
N ARG A 22 13.79 -10.90 16.49
CA ARG A 22 14.98 -10.42 15.76
C ARG A 22 14.90 -8.95 15.37
N VAL A 23 13.71 -8.34 15.41
CA VAL A 23 13.53 -6.91 15.11
C VAL A 23 14.33 -6.04 16.07
N ARG A 24 14.45 -6.41 17.36
CA ARG A 24 15.18 -5.61 18.34
C ARG A 24 16.63 -5.34 17.91
N ALA A 25 17.37 -6.41 17.58
CA ALA A 25 18.75 -6.28 17.11
C ALA A 25 18.85 -5.49 15.81
N ALA A 26 17.91 -5.70 14.88
CA ALA A 26 17.88 -4.96 13.63
C ALA A 26 17.58 -3.46 13.82
N LEU A 27 16.77 -3.08 14.82
CA LEU A 27 16.54 -1.67 15.16
C LEU A 27 17.79 -0.99 15.71
N ASP A 28 18.57 -1.71 16.52
CA ASP A 28 19.83 -1.20 17.06
C ASP A 28 20.84 -0.96 15.93
N ASP A 29 20.98 -1.90 15.00
CA ASP A 29 21.82 -1.77 13.80
C ASP A 29 21.37 -0.59 12.92
N LEU A 30 20.07 -0.48 12.64
CA LEU A 30 19.49 0.60 11.83
C LEU A 30 19.62 1.98 12.47
N SER A 31 19.74 2.04 13.79
CA SER A 31 20.00 3.30 14.50
C SER A 31 21.43 3.80 14.29
N ALA A 32 22.37 2.88 14.05
CA ALA A 32 23.75 3.21 13.76
C ALA A 32 23.98 3.62 12.29
N GLY A 33 23.16 3.12 11.36
CA GLY A 33 23.23 3.51 9.96
C GLY A 33 22.20 2.82 9.06
N ILE A 34 21.94 3.42 7.91
CA ILE A 34 21.03 2.87 6.89
C ILE A 34 21.82 1.90 6.01
N PRO A 35 21.47 0.60 5.96
CA PRO A 35 22.14 -0.34 5.08
C PRO A 35 21.74 -0.06 3.64
N LEU A 36 22.73 -0.08 2.73
CA LEU A 36 22.57 0.25 1.32
C LEU A 36 22.92 -0.95 0.45
N MET A 37 22.17 -1.15 -0.62
CA MET A 37 22.59 -2.04 -1.71
C MET A 37 23.75 -1.43 -2.49
N ARG A 38 24.49 -2.24 -3.26
CA ARG A 38 25.53 -1.73 -4.16
C ARG A 38 24.99 -0.89 -5.32
N THR A 39 23.78 -1.22 -5.79
CA THR A 39 23.14 -0.61 -6.96
C THR A 39 21.62 -0.53 -6.77
N SER A 40 20.96 0.30 -7.57
CA SER A 40 19.51 0.47 -7.59
C SER A 40 18.78 -0.67 -8.33
N ALA A 41 19.52 -1.58 -8.96
CA ALA A 41 18.96 -2.68 -9.75
C ALA A 41 18.44 -3.83 -8.85
N PRO A 42 17.43 -4.61 -9.31
CA PRO A 42 17.02 -5.84 -8.63
C PRO A 42 18.19 -6.83 -8.50
N ALA A 43 18.55 -7.16 -7.26
CA ALA A 43 19.65 -8.07 -6.93
C ALA A 43 19.52 -8.58 -5.49
N VAL A 44 20.38 -9.53 -5.13
CA VAL A 44 20.63 -9.98 -3.75
C VAL A 44 22.08 -9.67 -3.40
N ASP A 45 22.30 -9.05 -2.25
CA ASP A 45 23.61 -8.75 -1.67
C ASP A 45 23.59 -9.13 -0.17
N GLY A 46 23.93 -10.39 0.12
CA GLY A 46 23.78 -10.97 1.45
C GLY A 46 22.32 -10.96 1.89
N ARG A 47 22.03 -10.30 3.03
CA ARG A 47 20.66 -10.16 3.57
C ARG A 47 19.85 -9.02 2.94
N LEU A 48 20.49 -8.16 2.15
CA LEU A 48 19.80 -7.09 1.42
C LEU A 48 19.39 -7.58 0.04
N TYR A 49 18.17 -7.27 -0.38
CA TYR A 49 17.72 -7.57 -1.72
C TYR A 49 16.66 -6.61 -2.22
N ARG A 50 16.54 -6.50 -3.54
CA ARG A 50 15.48 -5.74 -4.21
C ARG A 50 14.65 -6.68 -5.07
N LEU A 51 13.37 -6.79 -4.73
CA LEU A 51 12.37 -7.48 -5.54
C LEU A 51 12.20 -6.76 -6.88
N LYS A 52 12.05 -7.52 -7.97
CA LYS A 52 11.79 -6.91 -9.28
C LYS A 52 10.42 -6.20 -9.26
N GLY A 53 10.38 -4.97 -9.79
CA GLY A 53 9.17 -4.12 -9.75
C GLY A 53 9.05 -3.24 -8.50
N HIS A 54 9.94 -3.40 -7.51
CA HIS A 54 9.99 -2.56 -6.31
C HIS A 54 10.95 -1.39 -6.51
N ASN A 55 10.51 -0.40 -7.30
CA ASN A 55 11.38 0.64 -7.85
C ASN A 55 11.93 1.65 -6.82
N ARG A 56 11.38 1.67 -5.60
CA ARG A 56 11.75 2.63 -4.56
C ARG A 56 12.02 1.95 -3.21
N SER A 57 12.24 0.64 -3.18
CA SER A 57 12.39 -0.10 -1.93
C SER A 57 13.31 -1.30 -2.02
N ILE A 58 14.08 -1.52 -0.96
CA ILE A 58 14.90 -2.72 -0.72
C ILE A 58 14.40 -3.43 0.54
N CYS A 59 14.68 -4.72 0.66
CA CYS A 59 14.36 -5.55 1.82
C CYS A 59 15.67 -5.95 2.51
N LEU A 60 15.68 -5.88 3.83
CA LEU A 60 16.67 -6.49 4.71
C LEU A 60 16.03 -7.70 5.38
N ALA A 61 16.46 -8.91 5.02
CA ALA A 61 16.01 -10.13 5.67
C ALA A 61 16.57 -10.23 7.11
N LEU A 62 15.72 -10.63 8.03
CA LEU A 62 16.08 -10.84 9.44
C LEU A 62 16.61 -12.26 9.71
N ASP A 63 16.63 -13.13 8.69
CA ASP A 63 17.22 -14.46 8.72
C ASP A 63 18.00 -14.75 7.42
N ASP A 64 18.74 -15.86 7.41
CA ASP A 64 19.54 -16.31 6.26
C ASP A 64 18.66 -16.87 5.13
N ASP A 65 17.49 -17.44 5.45
CA ASP A 65 16.52 -17.89 4.45
C ASP A 65 15.67 -16.72 3.91
N LEU A 66 16.19 -16.05 2.89
CA LEU A 66 15.52 -14.92 2.22
C LEU A 66 14.13 -15.26 1.68
N ALA A 67 13.82 -16.53 1.42
CA ALA A 67 12.54 -16.93 0.84
C ALA A 67 11.38 -16.88 1.85
N THR A 68 11.69 -16.96 3.15
CA THR A 68 10.69 -17.06 4.23
C THR A 68 10.91 -16.06 5.36
N ALA A 69 12.08 -15.41 5.43
CA ALA A 69 12.41 -14.48 6.49
C ALA A 69 11.43 -13.30 6.60
N ASP A 70 11.19 -12.88 7.84
CA ASP A 70 10.71 -11.53 8.11
C ASP A 70 11.68 -10.50 7.54
N VAL A 71 11.17 -9.34 7.16
CA VAL A 71 11.98 -8.30 6.54
C VAL A 71 11.76 -6.94 7.17
N ILE A 72 12.79 -6.12 7.09
CA ILE A 72 12.66 -4.67 7.17
C ILE A 72 12.76 -4.12 5.77
N VAL A 73 11.72 -3.44 5.30
CA VAL A 73 11.72 -2.75 4.02
C VAL A 73 12.21 -1.32 4.23
N LEU A 74 13.18 -0.92 3.43
CA LEU A 74 13.71 0.44 3.38
C LEU A 74 13.27 1.06 2.06
N LYS A 75 12.45 2.11 2.14
CA LYS A 75 11.91 2.81 0.97
C LYS A 75 12.56 4.19 0.84
N GLY A 76 13.06 4.53 -0.35
CA GLY A 76 13.69 5.82 -0.65
C GLY A 76 15.21 5.86 -0.48
N THR A 77 15.90 4.71 -0.40
CA THR A 77 17.37 4.66 -0.27
C THR A 77 18.11 4.95 -1.57
N GLU A 78 17.44 4.91 -2.71
CA GLU A 78 18.03 5.07 -4.04
C GLU A 78 18.89 6.33 -4.18
N PRO A 79 18.51 7.51 -3.66
CA PRO A 79 19.33 8.71 -3.82
C PRO A 79 20.69 8.61 -3.14
N LEU A 80 20.89 7.68 -2.19
CA LEU A 80 22.15 7.42 -1.52
C LEU A 80 23.05 6.44 -2.29
N LEU A 81 22.55 5.85 -3.38
CA LEU A 81 23.29 4.83 -4.14
C LEU A 81 24.17 5.49 -5.21
N PRO A 82 25.38 4.94 -5.49
CA PRO A 82 26.30 5.52 -6.46
C PRO A 82 25.73 5.61 -7.89
N ASP A 83 24.75 4.77 -8.22
CA ASP A 83 24.15 4.67 -9.55
C ASP A 83 22.81 5.42 -9.69
N PHE A 84 22.43 6.25 -8.72
CA PHE A 84 21.13 6.93 -8.70
C PHE A 84 20.79 7.68 -9.99
N GLU A 85 21.73 8.46 -10.52
CA GLU A 85 21.52 9.22 -11.76
C GLU A 85 21.33 8.28 -12.97
N HIS A 86 22.06 7.16 -13.02
CA HIS A 86 21.85 6.13 -14.03
C HIS A 86 20.47 5.48 -13.89
N TYR A 87 20.03 5.23 -12.66
CA TYR A 87 18.71 4.68 -12.39
C TYR A 87 17.58 5.62 -12.83
N LEU A 88 17.70 6.92 -12.58
CA LEU A 88 16.77 7.93 -13.08
C LEU A 88 16.72 7.96 -14.61
N ARG A 89 17.88 7.89 -15.28
CA ARG A 89 17.92 7.78 -16.76
C ARG A 89 17.24 6.52 -17.29
N TRP A 90 17.34 5.41 -16.58
CA TRP A 90 16.57 4.21 -16.95
C TRP A 90 15.05 4.46 -16.84
N MET A 91 14.58 5.19 -15.82
CA MET A 91 13.17 5.55 -15.66
C MET A 91 12.64 6.48 -16.76
N THR A 92 13.48 7.33 -17.36
CA THR A 92 13.07 8.19 -18.50
C THR A 92 12.93 7.41 -19.80
N GLY A 93 13.59 6.24 -19.91
CA GLY A 93 13.47 5.33 -21.05
C GLY A 93 12.43 4.22 -20.88
N THR A 94 11.80 4.09 -19.71
CA THR A 94 10.92 2.96 -19.38
C THR A 94 9.47 3.42 -19.20
N GLN A 95 8.51 2.73 -19.82
CA GLN A 95 7.08 3.00 -19.61
C GLN A 95 6.58 2.40 -18.28
N PHE A 96 5.59 3.05 -17.67
CA PHE A 96 4.91 2.54 -16.47
C PHE A 96 3.48 2.10 -16.82
N GLY A 97 3.26 0.78 -16.84
CA GLY A 97 1.97 0.21 -17.24
C GLY A 97 1.57 0.61 -18.67
N ALA A 98 0.29 0.97 -18.85
CA ALA A 98 -0.26 1.45 -20.13
C ALA A 98 -0.18 2.98 -20.30
N TRP A 99 0.55 3.68 -19.42
CA TRP A 99 0.63 5.13 -19.44
C TRP A 99 1.48 5.62 -20.63
N PRO A 100 1.07 6.68 -21.35
CA PRO A 100 1.77 7.12 -22.57
C PRO A 100 3.11 7.83 -22.30
N ARG A 101 3.41 8.18 -21.06
CA ARG A 101 4.66 8.86 -20.66
C ARG A 101 5.63 7.92 -19.94
N PRO A 102 6.94 8.21 -19.98
CA PRO A 102 7.92 7.47 -19.19
C PRO A 102 7.61 7.45 -17.69
N MET A 103 8.13 6.44 -17.00
CA MET A 103 7.97 6.24 -15.57
C MET A 103 8.46 7.45 -14.76
N ALA A 104 9.57 8.06 -15.18
CA ALA A 104 10.10 9.26 -14.52
C ALA A 104 9.10 10.45 -14.52
N GLU A 105 8.24 10.55 -15.54
CA GLU A 105 7.20 11.58 -15.66
C GLU A 105 5.88 11.13 -15.02
N HIS A 106 5.60 9.84 -14.99
CA HIS A 106 4.37 9.29 -14.40
C HIS A 106 4.27 9.63 -12.90
N PHE A 107 5.34 9.35 -12.15
CA PHE A 107 5.37 9.61 -10.71
C PHE A 107 4.97 11.06 -10.34
N PRO A 108 5.61 12.11 -10.88
CA PRO A 108 5.27 13.48 -10.50
C PRO A 108 3.95 13.98 -11.06
N LEU A 109 3.63 13.65 -12.33
CA LEU A 109 2.45 14.21 -12.99
C LEU A 109 1.14 13.53 -12.57
N PHE A 110 1.23 12.28 -12.11
CA PHE A 110 0.06 11.48 -11.80
C PHE A 110 0.00 11.08 -10.33
N GLU A 111 1.08 10.54 -9.77
CA GLU A 111 1.10 10.09 -8.37
C GLU A 111 1.48 11.17 -7.37
N GLY A 112 1.96 12.33 -7.80
CA GLY A 112 2.50 13.37 -6.92
C GLY A 112 3.78 12.93 -6.19
N LYS A 113 4.47 11.91 -6.69
CA LYS A 113 5.67 11.31 -6.08
C LYS A 113 6.92 11.65 -6.90
N ALA A 114 8.07 11.66 -6.23
CA ALA A 114 9.35 11.84 -6.92
C ALA A 114 9.85 10.49 -7.50
N PRO A 115 10.33 10.46 -8.76
CA PRO A 115 10.85 9.22 -9.36
C PRO A 115 12.11 8.77 -8.62
N GLY A 116 12.19 7.46 -8.34
CA GLY A 116 13.31 6.88 -7.61
C GLY A 116 13.54 7.47 -6.21
N THR A 117 12.59 8.22 -5.64
CA THR A 117 12.79 8.98 -4.41
C THR A 117 11.53 8.92 -3.56
N VAL A 118 11.66 9.07 -2.24
CA VAL A 118 10.53 9.22 -1.32
C VAL A 118 10.56 10.61 -0.71
N LEU A 119 9.46 11.33 -0.85
CA LEU A 119 9.33 12.66 -0.25
C LEU A 119 9.20 12.51 1.28
N LEU A 120 9.69 13.47 2.06
CA LEU A 120 9.62 13.35 3.51
C LEU A 120 8.17 13.30 4.01
N SER A 121 7.26 14.06 3.38
CA SER A 121 5.84 14.01 3.68
C SER A 121 5.20 12.67 3.32
N GLU A 122 5.61 12.03 2.21
CA GLU A 122 5.22 10.65 1.87
C GLU A 122 5.66 9.67 2.97
N ALA A 123 6.94 9.72 3.37
CA ALA A 123 7.49 8.83 4.39
C ALA A 123 6.80 9.00 5.76
N MET A 124 6.57 10.24 6.19
CA MET A 124 5.89 10.54 7.45
C MET A 124 4.41 10.16 7.41
N GLY A 125 3.73 10.40 6.29
CA GLY A 125 2.34 10.01 6.10
C GLY A 125 2.15 8.49 6.13
N GLU A 126 2.99 7.75 5.42
CA GLU A 126 2.99 6.27 5.45
C GLU A 126 3.25 5.74 6.86
N ALA A 127 4.23 6.30 7.57
CA ALA A 127 4.52 5.90 8.95
C ALA A 127 3.36 6.22 9.90
N ALA A 128 2.73 7.39 9.78
CA ALA A 128 1.61 7.78 10.63
C ALA A 128 0.39 6.88 10.40
N THR A 129 0.01 6.65 9.14
CA THR A 129 -1.12 5.78 8.79
C THR A 129 -0.88 4.34 9.23
N ALA A 130 0.32 3.80 8.97
CA ALA A 130 0.68 2.46 9.42
C ALA A 130 0.60 2.34 10.96
N LEU A 131 1.11 3.34 11.68
CA LEU A 131 1.08 3.33 13.14
C LEU A 131 -0.35 3.38 13.69
N ASP A 132 -1.20 4.25 13.17
CA ASP A 132 -2.61 4.37 13.60
C ASP A 132 -3.34 3.03 13.43
N VAL A 133 -3.21 2.41 12.25
CA VAL A 133 -3.82 1.10 11.98
C VAL A 133 -3.32 0.03 12.96
N GLN A 134 -2.00 -0.05 13.17
CA GLN A 134 -1.42 -1.07 14.04
C GLN A 134 -1.83 -0.88 15.50
N ARG A 135 -1.92 0.37 15.99
CA ARG A 135 -2.38 0.67 17.35
C ARG A 135 -3.83 0.25 17.56
N ARG A 136 -4.72 0.68 16.67
CA ARG A 136 -6.15 0.31 16.73
C ARG A 136 -6.35 -1.20 16.63
N HIS A 137 -5.63 -1.86 15.73
CA HIS A 137 -5.73 -3.31 15.60
C HIS A 137 -5.18 -4.04 16.83
N LEU A 138 -4.04 -3.60 17.39
CA LEU A 138 -3.49 -4.18 18.61
C LEU A 138 -4.44 -4.05 19.80
N GLU A 139 -5.08 -2.89 19.96
CA GLU A 139 -6.04 -2.62 21.04
C GLU A 139 -7.22 -3.59 21.01
N HIS A 140 -7.85 -3.79 19.85
CA HIS A 140 -9.09 -4.57 19.75
C HIS A 140 -8.89 -6.05 19.38
N TYR A 141 -7.81 -6.39 18.68
CA TYR A 141 -7.53 -7.74 18.19
C TYR A 141 -6.31 -8.39 18.86
N GLY A 142 -5.61 -7.68 19.76
CA GLY A 142 -4.51 -8.23 20.57
C GLY A 142 -3.29 -8.68 19.75
N SER A 143 -3.18 -8.25 18.50
CA SER A 143 -2.13 -8.66 17.57
C SER A 143 -1.85 -7.53 16.58
N LEU A 144 -0.70 -7.56 15.90
CA LEU A 144 -0.44 -6.69 14.76
C LEU A 144 -1.13 -7.24 13.51
N MET A 145 -1.61 -6.33 12.65
CA MET A 145 -2.19 -6.69 11.36
C MET A 145 -1.06 -6.98 10.35
N ARG A 146 -1.31 -7.82 9.35
CA ARG A 146 -0.37 -8.13 8.24
C ARG A 146 -0.26 -6.97 7.24
N LEU A 147 0.11 -5.82 7.78
CA LEU A 147 0.39 -4.55 7.14
C LEU A 147 1.76 -4.07 7.63
N PRO A 148 2.38 -3.05 7.00
CA PRO A 148 3.62 -2.47 7.48
C PRO A 148 3.52 -2.06 8.96
N VAL A 149 4.58 -2.30 9.73
CA VAL A 149 4.77 -1.70 11.05
C VAL A 149 5.90 -0.68 10.93
N PRO A 150 5.64 0.62 11.09
CA PRO A 150 6.64 1.65 10.85
C PRO A 150 7.71 1.59 11.93
N LEU A 151 8.98 1.64 11.54
CA LEU A 151 10.11 1.55 12.46
C LEU A 151 10.83 2.89 12.59
N PHE A 152 11.24 3.48 11.47
CA PHE A 152 11.99 4.73 11.42
C PHE A 152 11.60 5.57 10.21
N VAL A 153 11.74 6.89 10.36
CA VAL A 153 11.84 7.80 9.23
C VAL A 153 13.11 8.62 9.38
N TRP A 154 13.91 8.69 8.32
CA TRP A 154 15.06 9.58 8.23
C TRP A 154 14.79 10.68 7.21
N ARG A 155 15.27 11.88 7.52
CA ARG A 155 15.45 12.95 6.53
C ARG A 155 16.87 12.81 5.96
N LEU A 156 17.01 12.96 4.64
CA LEU A 156 18.32 12.99 3.99
C LEU A 156 19.15 14.18 4.50
N GLN A 157 20.48 14.03 4.46
CA GLN A 157 21.38 15.14 4.77
C GLN A 157 21.31 16.20 3.67
N ALA A 158 21.65 17.45 4.00
CA ALA A 158 21.53 18.58 3.09
C ALA A 158 22.24 18.36 1.75
N ASP A 159 23.44 17.78 1.77
CA ASP A 159 24.23 17.53 0.56
C ASP A 159 23.60 16.46 -0.34
N ASP A 160 23.12 15.35 0.25
CA ASP A 160 22.42 14.31 -0.51
C ASP A 160 21.08 14.82 -1.05
N GLU A 161 20.37 15.64 -0.27
CA GLU A 161 19.11 16.25 -0.70
C GLU A 161 19.34 17.22 -1.86
N ALA A 162 20.37 18.07 -1.79
CA ALA A 162 20.75 18.98 -2.87
C ALA A 162 21.11 18.22 -4.15
N ARG A 163 21.98 17.21 -4.05
CA ARG A 163 22.33 16.33 -5.18
C ARG A 163 21.09 15.69 -5.79
N THR A 164 20.17 15.19 -4.96
CA THR A 164 18.95 14.53 -5.43
C THR A 164 18.05 15.49 -6.19
N ARG A 165 17.88 16.72 -5.70
CA ARG A 165 17.10 17.77 -6.37
C ARG A 165 17.70 18.11 -7.74
N ASP A 166 19.01 18.24 -7.84
CA ASP A 166 19.70 18.54 -9.10
C ASP A 166 19.52 17.40 -10.12
N CYS A 167 19.65 16.14 -9.67
CA CYS A 167 19.38 14.97 -10.50
C CYS A 167 17.94 14.93 -10.99
N LEU A 168 16.96 15.18 -10.11
CA LEU A 168 15.54 15.21 -10.47
C LEU A 168 15.24 16.33 -11.46
N ALA A 169 15.71 17.55 -11.21
CA ALA A 169 15.51 18.71 -12.09
C ALA A 169 16.06 18.47 -13.50
N SER A 170 17.13 17.67 -13.61
CA SER A 170 17.75 17.32 -14.90
C SER A 170 17.08 16.13 -15.59
N ALA A 171 16.42 15.24 -14.82
CA ALA A 171 15.87 13.99 -15.34
C ALA A 171 14.42 14.10 -15.83
N VAL A 172 13.63 15.04 -15.29
CA VAL A 172 12.20 15.21 -15.64
C VAL A 172 11.93 16.57 -16.27
N SER A 173 10.78 16.70 -16.92
CA SER A 173 10.30 17.95 -17.49
C SER A 173 10.10 19.02 -16.43
N ALA A 174 10.24 20.30 -16.80
CA ALA A 174 10.03 21.43 -15.89
C ALA A 174 8.64 21.38 -15.21
N MET A 175 7.60 20.99 -15.95
CA MET A 175 6.25 20.80 -15.42
C MET A 175 6.18 19.68 -14.37
N ALA A 176 6.84 18.54 -14.62
CA ALA A 176 6.92 17.46 -13.66
C ALA A 176 7.69 17.88 -12.40
N TYR A 177 8.80 18.60 -12.55
CA TYR A 177 9.58 19.09 -11.42
C TYR A 177 8.81 20.13 -10.60
N GLU A 178 8.09 21.04 -11.25
CA GLU A 178 7.25 22.05 -10.59
C GLU A 178 6.17 21.41 -9.69
N ARG A 179 5.54 20.32 -10.15
CA ARG A 179 4.55 19.56 -9.35
C ARG A 179 5.11 19.03 -8.05
N LEU A 180 6.41 18.71 -8.01
CA LEU A 180 7.09 18.24 -6.81
C LEU A 180 7.53 19.37 -5.87
N GLY A 181 7.52 20.62 -6.34
CA GLY A 181 8.20 21.74 -5.68
C GLY A 181 7.77 21.98 -4.23
N ALA A 182 6.49 21.82 -3.91
CA ALA A 182 6.00 21.96 -2.53
C ALA A 182 6.57 20.88 -1.60
N HIS A 183 6.46 19.62 -2.00
CA HIS A 183 6.93 18.49 -1.20
C HIS A 183 8.45 18.43 -1.12
N LEU A 184 9.16 18.79 -2.20
CA LEU A 184 10.61 18.86 -2.17
C LEU A 184 11.07 19.86 -1.11
N ARG A 185 10.41 21.01 -0.92
CA ARG A 185 10.76 21.97 0.15
C ARG A 185 10.62 21.40 1.57
N GLU A 186 9.73 20.45 1.79
CA GLU A 186 9.56 19.77 3.10
C GLU A 186 10.72 18.80 3.38
N GLY A 187 11.39 18.32 2.33
CA GLY A 187 12.59 17.50 2.36
C GLY A 187 12.39 16.14 1.72
N ILE A 188 13.48 15.37 1.66
CA ILE A 188 13.49 14.00 1.13
C ILE A 188 13.67 13.02 2.29
N GLY A 189 12.96 11.90 2.23
CA GLY A 189 12.87 10.94 3.33
C GLY A 189 13.23 9.51 2.94
N ILE A 190 13.56 8.72 3.97
CA ILE A 190 13.63 7.26 3.91
C ILE A 190 12.71 6.73 4.99
N VAL A 191 11.84 5.78 4.67
CA VAL A 191 11.01 5.08 5.66
C VAL A 191 11.46 3.63 5.79
N ALA A 192 11.67 3.17 7.02
CA ALA A 192 11.82 1.76 7.38
C ALA A 192 10.52 1.23 7.96
N TYR A 193 10.08 0.06 7.50
CA TYR A 193 8.98 -0.67 8.13
C TYR A 193 9.27 -2.16 8.19
N TYR A 194 8.75 -2.82 9.21
CA TYR A 194 8.74 -4.27 9.32
C TYR A 194 7.61 -4.89 8.49
N TYR A 195 7.87 -6.04 7.89
CA TYR A 195 6.87 -6.90 7.26
C TYR A 195 7.19 -8.39 7.52
N PRO A 196 6.19 -9.25 7.81
CA PRO A 196 6.41 -10.60 8.34
C PRO A 196 6.80 -11.66 7.29
N SER A 197 7.22 -11.24 6.10
CA SER A 197 7.62 -12.13 5.00
C SER A 197 8.21 -11.31 3.83
N PRO A 198 8.80 -11.92 2.77
CA PRO A 198 9.08 -11.16 1.55
C PRO A 198 7.79 -10.57 0.96
N PRO A 199 7.69 -9.24 0.73
CA PRO A 199 6.45 -8.58 0.32
C PRO A 199 6.16 -8.78 -1.18
N VAL A 200 6.05 -10.03 -1.62
CA VAL A 200 5.81 -10.41 -3.01
C VAL A 200 4.37 -10.09 -3.38
N ARG A 201 4.21 -9.18 -4.34
CA ARG A 201 2.91 -8.63 -4.75
C ARG A 201 2.20 -9.53 -5.75
N VAL A 202 0.87 -9.41 -5.82
CA VAL A 202 0.03 -10.12 -6.80
C VAL A 202 0.44 -9.87 -8.25
N HIS A 203 1.01 -8.71 -8.54
CA HIS A 203 1.59 -8.40 -9.85
C HIS A 203 2.64 -9.43 -10.33
N ALA A 204 3.33 -10.10 -9.40
CA ALA A 204 4.34 -11.13 -9.68
C ALA A 204 3.76 -12.46 -10.17
N VAL A 205 2.44 -12.68 -10.07
CA VAL A 205 1.79 -13.89 -10.59
C VAL A 205 2.04 -14.03 -12.10
N GLY A 206 2.46 -15.25 -12.48
CA GLY A 206 2.88 -15.56 -13.85
C GLY A 206 4.29 -15.05 -14.22
N ARG A 207 5.04 -14.49 -13.28
CA ARG A 207 6.34 -13.86 -13.53
C ARG A 207 7.40 -14.36 -12.54
N ARG A 208 8.00 -15.52 -12.82
CA ARG A 208 8.96 -16.19 -11.91
C ARG A 208 10.07 -15.27 -11.38
N ALA A 209 10.62 -14.39 -12.21
CA ALA A 209 11.66 -13.45 -11.80
C ALA A 209 11.22 -12.39 -10.78
N TYR A 210 9.91 -12.14 -10.63
CA TYR A 210 9.34 -11.20 -9.66
C TYR A 210 9.01 -11.87 -8.32
N LEU A 211 9.01 -13.20 -8.28
CA LEU A 211 8.77 -13.96 -7.05
C LEU A 211 10.05 -14.11 -6.22
N HIS A 212 11.21 -14.18 -6.88
CA HIS A 212 12.50 -14.36 -6.21
C HIS A 212 12.79 -13.24 -5.20
N PRO A 213 13.19 -13.54 -3.95
CA PRO A 213 13.66 -14.85 -3.47
C PRO A 213 12.59 -15.84 -2.99
N ALA A 214 11.31 -15.43 -2.92
CA ALA A 214 10.23 -16.32 -2.47
C ALA A 214 9.97 -17.50 -3.42
N SER A 215 9.38 -18.56 -2.87
CA SER A 215 8.97 -19.75 -3.61
C SER A 215 7.87 -19.44 -4.62
N ALA A 216 7.90 -20.14 -5.76
CA ALA A 216 6.82 -20.06 -6.75
C ALA A 216 5.47 -20.56 -6.20
N GLU A 217 5.48 -21.38 -5.15
CA GLU A 217 4.28 -21.91 -4.49
C GLU A 217 3.38 -20.81 -3.91
N TRP A 218 3.93 -19.64 -3.59
CA TRP A 218 3.15 -18.49 -3.12
C TRP A 218 2.13 -18.01 -4.15
N ALA A 219 2.40 -18.25 -5.44
CA ALA A 219 1.49 -17.93 -6.53
C ALA A 219 0.58 -19.12 -6.95
N SER A 220 0.63 -20.24 -6.22
CA SER A 220 -0.23 -21.40 -6.49
C SER A 220 -1.70 -21.10 -6.16
N ALA A 221 -2.62 -21.73 -6.89
CA ALA A 221 -4.06 -21.59 -6.63
C ALA A 221 -4.42 -22.01 -5.19
N GLU A 222 -3.71 -22.99 -4.63
CA GLU A 222 -3.89 -23.44 -3.25
C GLU A 222 -3.53 -22.34 -2.24
N GLN A 223 -2.35 -21.73 -2.35
CA GLN A 223 -1.94 -20.63 -1.45
C GLN A 223 -2.82 -19.39 -1.63
N LEU A 224 -3.18 -19.05 -2.86
CA LEU A 224 -4.08 -17.94 -3.14
C LEU A 224 -5.44 -18.13 -2.46
N THR A 225 -6.03 -19.32 -2.59
CA THR A 225 -7.36 -19.63 -2.05
C THR A 225 -7.36 -19.78 -0.53
N SER A 226 -6.35 -20.45 0.04
CA SER A 226 -6.31 -20.78 1.47
C SER A 226 -5.74 -19.65 2.34
N ARG A 227 -4.93 -18.75 1.77
CA ARG A 227 -4.19 -17.73 2.53
C ARG A 227 -4.41 -16.32 1.98
N ALA A 228 -4.10 -16.09 0.70
CA ALA A 228 -4.04 -14.73 0.17
C ALA A 228 -5.41 -14.03 0.18
N VAL A 229 -6.41 -14.64 -0.48
CA VAL A 229 -7.76 -14.09 -0.60
C VAL A 229 -8.44 -13.93 0.77
N PRO A 230 -8.42 -14.93 1.68
CA PRO A 230 -8.95 -14.76 3.03
C PRO A 230 -8.26 -13.62 3.80
N GLY A 231 -6.94 -13.48 3.67
CA GLY A 231 -6.17 -12.42 4.31
C GLY A 231 -6.61 -11.02 3.85
N TRP A 232 -6.74 -10.79 2.55
CA TRP A 232 -7.18 -9.49 2.01
C TRP A 232 -8.61 -9.14 2.43
N VAL A 233 -9.53 -10.12 2.39
CA VAL A 233 -10.91 -9.95 2.85
C VAL A 233 -10.94 -9.60 4.35
N GLN A 234 -10.16 -10.31 5.16
CA GLN A 234 -10.07 -10.06 6.60
C GLN A 234 -9.51 -8.66 6.90
N ILE A 235 -8.44 -8.24 6.22
CA ILE A 235 -7.88 -6.89 6.36
C ILE A 235 -8.96 -5.84 6.06
N GLY A 236 -9.67 -5.97 4.94
CA GLY A 236 -10.76 -5.06 4.57
C GLY A 236 -11.84 -4.98 5.65
N ALA A 237 -12.33 -6.13 6.12
CA ALA A 237 -13.37 -6.18 7.14
C ALA A 237 -12.91 -5.60 8.48
N ARG A 238 -11.67 -5.88 8.90
CA ARG A 238 -11.12 -5.35 10.16
C ARG A 238 -10.89 -3.85 10.10
N LEU A 239 -10.38 -3.32 8.99
CA LEU A 239 -10.24 -1.86 8.82
C LEU A 239 -11.60 -1.16 8.99
N LEU A 240 -12.65 -1.71 8.38
CA LEU A 240 -14.00 -1.17 8.51
C LEU A 240 -14.52 -1.22 9.97
N TRP A 241 -14.25 -2.30 10.70
CA TRP A 241 -14.55 -2.38 12.14
C TRP A 241 -13.76 -1.39 12.99
N LEU A 242 -12.55 -1.02 12.57
CA LEU A 242 -11.70 -0.01 13.22
C LEU A 242 -12.07 1.43 12.81
N GLY A 243 -13.14 1.61 12.03
CA GLY A 243 -13.58 2.91 11.54
C GLY A 243 -12.66 3.50 10.46
N LEU A 244 -12.04 2.64 9.64
CA LEU A 244 -11.10 3.02 8.60
C LEU A 244 -11.60 2.56 7.23
N LEU A 245 -11.53 3.44 6.24
CA LEU A 245 -11.75 3.13 4.83
C LEU A 245 -10.47 2.54 4.23
N PRO A 246 -10.50 1.32 3.66
CA PRO A 246 -9.35 0.70 3.00
C PRO A 246 -8.79 1.51 1.81
N THR A 247 -9.71 2.04 1.01
CA THR A 247 -9.45 2.74 -0.25
C THR A 247 -10.39 3.93 -0.34
N THR A 248 -9.94 5.05 -0.91
CA THR A 248 -10.76 6.26 -1.07
C THR A 248 -10.71 6.82 -2.49
N PRO A 249 -11.65 7.71 -2.89
CA PRO A 249 -11.56 8.44 -4.15
C PRO A 249 -10.25 9.22 -4.35
N LEU A 250 -9.55 9.56 -3.26
CA LEU A 250 -8.27 10.28 -3.31
C LEU A 250 -7.13 9.38 -3.79
N SER A 251 -7.22 8.07 -3.56
CA SER A 251 -6.23 7.09 -4.04
C SER A 251 -6.57 6.53 -5.42
N TRP A 252 -7.58 7.06 -6.12
CA TRP A 252 -8.00 6.57 -7.43
C TRP A 252 -6.82 6.59 -8.40
N ARG A 253 -6.43 5.40 -8.89
CA ARG A 253 -5.28 5.16 -9.77
C ARG A 253 -3.91 5.55 -9.18
N LEU A 254 -3.82 6.00 -7.94
CA LEU A 254 -2.55 6.30 -7.26
C LEU A 254 -1.94 5.08 -6.54
N GLY A 255 -2.63 3.94 -6.63
CA GLY A 255 -2.37 2.73 -5.85
C GLY A 255 -3.15 2.75 -4.54
N ASP A 256 -3.90 1.68 -4.28
CA ASP A 256 -4.60 1.46 -3.01
C ASP A 256 -4.22 0.11 -2.41
N ILE A 257 -4.68 -0.19 -1.18
CA ILE A 257 -4.27 -1.41 -0.48
C ILE A 257 -4.67 -2.70 -1.21
N PHE A 258 -5.71 -2.65 -2.05
CA PHE A 258 -6.17 -3.77 -2.87
C PHE A 258 -5.73 -3.62 -4.33
N ASP A 259 -4.74 -2.79 -4.64
CA ASP A 259 -4.11 -2.80 -5.96
C ASP A 259 -3.19 -4.04 -6.08
N PRO A 260 -3.14 -4.73 -7.25
CA PRO A 260 -2.25 -5.87 -7.44
C PRO A 260 -0.75 -5.56 -7.23
N ASN A 261 -0.36 -4.29 -7.29
CA ASN A 261 0.99 -3.82 -7.00
C ASN A 261 1.22 -3.56 -5.50
N ASN A 262 0.23 -3.70 -4.63
CA ASN A 262 0.34 -3.46 -3.19
C ASN A 262 -0.10 -4.68 -2.36
N ALA A 263 -1.11 -5.43 -2.82
CA ALA A 263 -1.55 -6.67 -2.19
C ALA A 263 -0.49 -7.77 -2.33
N CYS A 264 -0.14 -8.41 -1.21
CA CYS A 264 0.89 -9.44 -1.12
C CYS A 264 0.30 -10.85 -1.19
N LEU A 265 1.04 -11.77 -1.79
CA LEU A 265 0.66 -13.18 -1.96
C LEU A 265 0.56 -13.96 -0.63
N ASP A 266 1.07 -13.41 0.47
CA ASP A 266 0.94 -13.98 1.81
C ASP A 266 -0.37 -13.59 2.53
N GLY A 267 -1.25 -12.83 1.84
CA GLY A 267 -2.53 -12.33 2.34
C GLY A 267 -2.47 -10.97 3.03
N GLY A 268 -1.29 -10.33 3.06
CA GLY A 268 -1.14 -8.97 3.57
C GLY A 268 -1.12 -7.90 2.49
N VAL A 269 -0.74 -6.69 2.87
CA VAL A 269 -0.52 -5.54 1.96
C VAL A 269 0.74 -4.78 2.37
N CYS A 270 1.53 -4.27 1.42
CA CYS A 270 2.78 -3.54 1.69
C CYS A 270 2.71 -2.00 1.53
N ASP A 271 1.56 -1.45 1.16
CA ASP A 271 1.31 0.00 1.06
C ASP A 271 -0.04 0.30 1.76
N VAL A 272 -0.06 1.33 2.61
CA VAL A 272 -1.21 1.71 3.44
C VAL A 272 -1.65 3.15 3.24
N ALA A 273 -1.03 3.89 2.30
CA ALA A 273 -1.30 5.32 2.14
C ALA A 273 -2.75 5.64 1.74
N SER A 274 -3.49 4.67 1.19
CA SER A 274 -4.91 4.85 0.83
C SER A 274 -5.88 4.74 2.00
N ILE A 275 -5.42 4.27 3.17
CA ILE A 275 -6.27 4.08 4.34
C ILE A 275 -6.60 5.44 4.96
N GLN A 276 -7.87 5.71 5.21
CA GLN A 276 -8.34 6.97 5.79
C GLN A 276 -9.36 6.71 6.91
N PRO A 277 -9.34 7.48 8.01
CA PRO A 277 -10.34 7.34 9.05
C PRO A 277 -11.71 7.83 8.58
N ILE A 278 -12.76 7.17 9.07
CA ILE A 278 -14.13 7.64 8.96
C ILE A 278 -14.36 8.60 10.15
N THR A 279 -14.72 9.84 9.84
CA THR A 279 -15.01 10.89 10.82
C THR A 279 -16.46 11.33 10.72
N PRO A 280 -17.00 12.05 11.72
CA PRO A 280 -18.33 12.67 11.62
C PRO A 280 -18.46 13.64 10.43
N GLU A 281 -17.36 14.26 10.00
CA GLU A 281 -17.30 15.21 8.89
C GLU A 281 -17.19 14.51 7.52
N THR A 282 -16.82 13.23 7.49
CA THR A 282 -16.74 12.47 6.23
C THR A 282 -18.13 12.38 5.61
N GLY A 283 -18.30 12.85 4.38
CA GLY A 283 -19.59 12.79 3.69
C GLY A 283 -20.02 11.37 3.32
N ASP A 284 -21.33 11.10 3.37
CA ASP A 284 -21.90 9.76 3.12
C ASP A 284 -21.51 9.19 1.77
N GLY A 285 -21.55 10.01 0.72
CA GLY A 285 -21.18 9.53 -0.60
C GLY A 285 -19.68 9.24 -0.75
N PHE A 286 -18.81 9.96 -0.02
CA PHE A 286 -17.40 9.62 0.05
C PHE A 286 -17.20 8.23 0.68
N VAL A 287 -17.90 7.94 1.78
CA VAL A 287 -17.91 6.60 2.41
C VAL A 287 -18.42 5.54 1.43
N VAL A 288 -19.61 5.74 0.85
CA VAL A 288 -20.22 4.77 -0.07
C VAL A 288 -19.32 4.48 -1.27
N ARG A 289 -18.73 5.52 -1.88
CA ARG A 289 -17.81 5.35 -3.01
C ARG A 289 -16.53 4.65 -2.59
N SER A 290 -15.97 4.98 -1.43
CA SER A 290 -14.78 4.32 -0.87
C SER A 290 -15.02 2.81 -0.68
N LEU A 291 -16.20 2.42 -0.18
CA LEU A 291 -16.58 1.01 -0.04
C LEU A 291 -16.71 0.30 -1.39
N ILE A 292 -17.36 0.94 -2.37
CA ILE A 292 -17.48 0.40 -3.75
C ILE A 292 -16.10 0.24 -4.39
N MET A 293 -15.23 1.25 -4.24
CA MET A 293 -13.85 1.19 -4.74
C MET A 293 -13.05 0.08 -4.06
N SER A 294 -13.19 -0.09 -2.74
CA SER A 294 -12.52 -1.16 -1.99
C SER A 294 -12.93 -2.55 -2.50
N MET A 295 -14.23 -2.79 -2.72
CA MET A 295 -14.72 -4.04 -3.32
C MET A 295 -14.22 -4.23 -4.76
N GLY A 296 -14.20 -3.14 -5.55
CA GLY A 296 -13.67 -3.15 -6.90
C GLY A 296 -12.18 -3.50 -6.96
N GLY A 297 -11.37 -2.89 -6.09
CA GLY A 297 -9.94 -3.18 -5.95
C GLY A 297 -9.70 -4.63 -5.56
N LEU A 298 -10.41 -5.12 -4.54
CA LEU A 298 -10.29 -6.52 -4.10
C LEU A 298 -10.67 -7.50 -5.22
N ARG A 299 -11.75 -7.22 -5.96
CA ARG A 299 -12.13 -7.99 -7.15
C ARG A 299 -11.02 -8.02 -8.19
N MET A 300 -10.42 -6.86 -8.48
CA MET A 300 -9.34 -6.75 -9.47
C MET A 300 -8.08 -7.50 -9.03
N THR A 301 -7.73 -7.44 -7.75
CA THR A 301 -6.62 -8.17 -7.18
C THR A 301 -6.83 -9.68 -7.23
N ILE A 302 -8.02 -10.17 -6.89
CA ILE A 302 -8.35 -11.59 -7.02
C ILE A 302 -8.28 -12.01 -8.50
N ALA A 303 -8.89 -11.25 -9.40
CA ALA A 303 -8.84 -11.56 -10.83
C ALA A 303 -7.39 -11.65 -11.34
N ARG A 304 -6.55 -10.67 -10.98
CA ARG A 304 -5.13 -10.67 -11.36
C ARG A 304 -4.37 -11.87 -10.76
N ALA A 305 -4.66 -12.24 -9.52
CA ALA A 305 -4.05 -13.38 -8.85
C ALA A 305 -4.36 -14.72 -9.53
N PHE A 306 -5.55 -14.86 -10.13
CA PHE A 306 -5.93 -16.05 -10.89
C PHE A 306 -5.75 -15.91 -12.41
N ASN A 307 -5.05 -14.86 -12.88
CA ASN A 307 -4.89 -14.51 -14.29
C ASN A 307 -6.20 -14.42 -15.09
N VAL A 308 -7.28 -14.00 -14.42
CA VAL A 308 -8.57 -13.74 -15.05
C VAL A 308 -8.53 -12.33 -15.66
N PRO A 309 -8.70 -12.18 -16.99
CA PRO A 309 -8.70 -10.87 -17.61
C PRO A 309 -9.99 -10.14 -17.23
N LEU A 310 -9.86 -9.00 -16.57
CA LEU A 310 -10.94 -8.04 -16.38
C LEU A 310 -10.52 -6.70 -16.99
N GLY A 311 -11.30 -6.21 -17.95
CA GLY A 311 -11.15 -4.86 -18.50
C GLY A 311 -11.95 -3.82 -17.70
N GLU A 312 -11.72 -2.53 -17.98
CA GLU A 312 -12.62 -1.46 -17.51
C GLU A 312 -14.03 -1.65 -18.10
N LEU A 313 -14.10 -2.12 -19.35
CA LEU A 313 -15.29 -2.62 -20.01
C LEU A 313 -15.04 -4.06 -20.45
N PRO A 314 -16.00 -4.98 -20.24
CA PRO A 314 -15.86 -6.34 -20.72
C PRO A 314 -15.82 -6.35 -22.25
N SER A 315 -14.78 -6.97 -22.81
CA SER A 315 -14.62 -7.13 -24.26
C SER A 315 -15.01 -8.53 -24.75
N SER A 316 -15.42 -9.42 -23.84
CA SER A 316 -15.89 -10.77 -24.16
C SER A 316 -16.86 -11.29 -23.11
N TYR A 317 -17.65 -12.31 -23.47
CA TYR A 317 -18.62 -12.96 -22.58
C TYR A 317 -17.94 -13.55 -21.33
N GLU A 318 -16.73 -14.11 -21.46
CA GLU A 318 -15.97 -14.65 -20.34
C GLU A 318 -15.62 -13.57 -19.32
N GLN A 319 -15.29 -12.35 -19.77
CA GLN A 319 -15.01 -11.23 -18.88
C GLN A 319 -16.27 -10.75 -18.16
N GLU A 320 -17.43 -10.77 -18.82
CA GLU A 320 -18.72 -10.45 -18.20
C GLU A 320 -19.05 -11.45 -17.09
N VAL A 321 -18.96 -12.74 -17.40
CA VAL A 321 -19.20 -13.83 -16.46
C VAL A 321 -18.26 -13.74 -15.27
N ALA A 322 -16.95 -13.59 -15.52
CA ALA A 322 -15.96 -13.43 -14.47
C ALA A 322 -16.21 -12.19 -13.60
N GLY A 323 -16.47 -11.05 -14.23
CA GLY A 323 -16.75 -9.79 -13.54
C GLY A 323 -17.97 -9.89 -12.63
N PHE A 324 -19.04 -10.54 -13.11
CA PHE A 324 -20.25 -10.78 -12.33
C PHE A 324 -19.99 -11.67 -11.11
N TYR A 325 -19.47 -12.89 -11.32
CA TYR A 325 -19.30 -13.86 -10.24
C TYR A 325 -18.23 -13.44 -9.22
N LEU A 326 -17.16 -12.76 -9.65
CA LEU A 326 -16.16 -12.23 -8.71
C LEU A 326 -16.72 -11.08 -7.89
N SER A 327 -17.58 -10.23 -8.46
CA SER A 327 -18.24 -9.15 -7.71
C SER A 327 -19.17 -9.72 -6.63
N ASP A 328 -19.95 -10.76 -6.97
CA ASP A 328 -20.81 -11.45 -6.00
C ASP A 328 -20.00 -12.17 -4.91
N PHE A 329 -18.93 -12.86 -5.30
CA PHE A 329 -18.00 -13.49 -4.36
C PHE A 329 -17.41 -12.48 -3.37
N VAL A 330 -16.85 -11.36 -3.85
CA VAL A 330 -16.22 -10.33 -3.01
C VAL A 330 -17.22 -9.75 -2.02
N ARG A 331 -18.41 -9.37 -2.50
CA ARG A 331 -19.48 -8.86 -1.63
C ARG A 331 -19.83 -9.87 -0.55
N GLY A 332 -20.11 -11.12 -0.93
CA GLY A 332 -20.48 -12.16 0.02
C GLY A 332 -19.35 -12.51 1.00
N ALA A 333 -18.09 -12.48 0.56
CA ALA A 333 -16.93 -12.71 1.41
C ALA A 333 -16.75 -11.59 2.43
N MET A 334 -16.88 -10.33 2.01
CA MET A 334 -16.83 -9.16 2.89
C MET A 334 -17.98 -9.18 3.91
N GLU A 335 -19.21 -9.49 3.51
CA GLU A 335 -20.34 -9.60 4.45
C GLU A 335 -20.09 -10.68 5.52
N ARG A 336 -19.59 -11.86 5.12
CA ARG A 336 -19.24 -12.93 6.07
C ARG A 336 -18.12 -12.50 7.01
N ALA A 337 -17.09 -11.85 6.49
CA ALA A 337 -15.98 -11.37 7.30
C ALA A 337 -16.41 -10.26 8.26
N LEU A 338 -17.24 -9.31 7.83
CA LEU A 338 -17.84 -8.30 8.72
C LEU A 338 -18.64 -8.94 9.85
N ALA A 339 -19.38 -10.02 9.58
CA ALA A 339 -20.11 -10.74 10.60
C ALA A 339 -19.20 -11.50 11.61
N SER A 340 -18.03 -11.98 11.19
CA SER A 340 -17.13 -12.79 12.04
C SER A 340 -16.03 -11.98 12.75
N GLU A 341 -15.66 -10.81 12.23
CA GLU A 341 -14.53 -10.02 12.74
C GLU A 341 -14.91 -9.04 13.85
N GLY A 342 -16.20 -8.91 14.20
CA GLY A 342 -16.62 -8.04 15.31
C GLY A 342 -15.90 -8.36 16.63
N ARG A 343 -15.57 -7.32 17.40
CA ARG A 343 -14.92 -7.42 18.72
C ARG A 343 -15.63 -6.53 19.74
N PRO A 344 -15.54 -6.85 21.04
CA PRO A 344 -16.05 -5.97 22.09
C PRO A 344 -15.51 -4.55 21.95
N GLY A 345 -16.38 -3.56 22.11
CA GLY A 345 -16.03 -2.13 22.02
C GLY A 345 -15.96 -1.57 20.59
N LEU A 346 -16.10 -2.40 19.55
CA LEU A 346 -16.18 -1.91 18.17
C LEU A 346 -17.63 -1.80 17.69
N SER A 347 -17.88 -0.80 16.85
CA SER A 347 -19.14 -0.60 16.13
C SER A 347 -18.85 -0.26 14.67
N LEU A 348 -19.56 -0.89 13.74
CA LEU A 348 -19.51 -0.50 12.34
C LEU A 348 -20.17 0.86 12.15
N ASP A 349 -19.57 1.69 11.29
CA ASP A 349 -20.23 2.93 10.85
C ASP A 349 -21.57 2.58 10.17
N PRO A 350 -22.69 3.21 10.57
CA PRO A 350 -24.02 2.83 10.09
C PRO A 350 -24.17 2.95 8.57
N ARG A 351 -23.37 3.80 7.91
CA ARG A 351 -23.41 4.02 6.47
C ARG A 351 -22.92 2.81 5.68
N LEU A 352 -22.24 1.86 6.31
CA LEU A 352 -21.89 0.58 5.67
C LEU A 352 -23.13 -0.20 5.24
N GLN A 353 -24.27 -0.02 5.92
CA GLN A 353 -25.56 -0.63 5.54
C GLN A 353 -26.07 -0.11 4.18
N LEU A 354 -25.61 1.06 3.73
CA LEU A 354 -25.91 1.57 2.39
C LEU A 354 -25.25 0.75 1.29
N VAL A 355 -24.21 -0.02 1.60
CA VAL A 355 -23.49 -0.88 0.64
C VAL A 355 -23.72 -2.36 0.95
N PHE A 356 -23.45 -2.78 2.19
CA PHE A 356 -23.64 -4.15 2.66
C PHE A 356 -25.06 -4.39 3.17
N GLY A 357 -25.49 -5.65 3.20
CA GLY A 357 -26.84 -6.03 3.62
C GLY A 357 -27.61 -6.65 2.45
N ARG A 358 -28.12 -7.86 2.68
CA ARG A 358 -28.95 -8.58 1.72
C ARG A 358 -30.36 -7.97 1.69
N ASP A 359 -31.04 -8.15 0.57
CA ASP A 359 -32.46 -7.81 0.36
C ASP A 359 -32.80 -6.31 0.23
N LYS A 360 -31.92 -5.52 -0.40
CA LYS A 360 -32.29 -4.17 -0.85
C LYS A 360 -33.36 -4.24 -1.92
N SER A 361 -34.47 -3.52 -1.73
CA SER A 361 -35.48 -3.40 -2.76
C SER A 361 -34.93 -2.63 -3.97
N LEU A 362 -35.55 -2.79 -5.15
CA LEU A 362 -35.20 -1.98 -6.31
C LEU A 362 -35.33 -0.48 -6.01
N ALA A 363 -36.30 -0.08 -5.18
CA ALA A 363 -36.46 1.30 -4.76
C ALA A 363 -35.25 1.80 -3.96
N ASP A 364 -34.75 1.01 -3.00
CA ASP A 364 -33.56 1.36 -2.20
C ASP A 364 -32.32 1.49 -3.08
N ILE A 365 -32.16 0.60 -4.05
CA ILE A 365 -31.05 0.64 -5.02
C ILE A 365 -31.14 1.91 -5.85
N LEU A 366 -32.30 2.21 -6.43
CA LEU A 366 -32.49 3.42 -7.25
C LEU A 366 -32.30 4.69 -6.44
N GLN A 367 -32.72 4.70 -5.17
CA GLN A 367 -32.47 5.82 -4.26
C GLN A 367 -30.98 6.01 -4.00
N THR A 368 -30.24 4.93 -3.75
CA THR A 368 -28.79 4.96 -3.56
C THR A 368 -28.08 5.47 -4.83
N VAL A 369 -28.47 4.97 -6.01
CA VAL A 369 -27.93 5.42 -7.30
C VAL A 369 -28.27 6.89 -7.55
N LYS A 370 -29.47 7.35 -7.22
CA LYS A 370 -29.84 8.76 -7.36
C LYS A 370 -29.06 9.65 -6.39
N ALA A 371 -28.81 9.18 -5.17
CA ALA A 371 -28.09 9.92 -4.14
C ALA A 371 -26.59 10.05 -4.44
N PHE A 372 -25.98 9.02 -5.04
CA PHE A 372 -24.52 8.94 -5.18
C PHE A 372 -24.02 8.70 -6.63
N GLY A 373 -24.91 8.70 -7.62
CA GLY A 373 -24.59 8.42 -9.03
C GLY A 373 -24.08 9.61 -9.81
N SER A 374 -24.15 10.83 -9.26
CA SER A 374 -23.53 12.03 -9.82
C SER A 374 -22.13 12.27 -9.23
N TYR A 375 -21.23 12.87 -10.02
CA TYR A 375 -19.91 13.28 -9.54
C TYR A 375 -20.02 14.18 -8.31
N PHE A 376 -19.24 13.84 -7.28
CA PHE A 376 -19.07 14.62 -6.06
C PHE A 376 -18.65 16.06 -6.39
N SER A 377 -19.27 17.01 -5.70
CA SER A 377 -18.83 18.39 -5.63
C SER A 377 -17.43 18.48 -5.00
N ALA A 378 -16.69 19.57 -5.26
CA ALA A 378 -15.35 19.76 -4.69
C ALA A 378 -15.32 19.66 -3.15
N ARG A 379 -16.41 20.07 -2.47
CA ARG A 379 -16.57 19.95 -1.01
C ARG A 379 -16.63 18.52 -0.51
N GLU A 380 -17.14 17.59 -1.31
CA GLU A 380 -17.23 16.17 -0.95
C GLU A 380 -15.91 15.41 -1.20
N TYR A 381 -14.90 16.09 -1.74
CA TYR A 381 -13.52 15.60 -1.93
C TYR A 381 -12.54 16.15 -0.89
N GLU A 382 -12.96 17.00 0.03
CA GLU A 382 -12.10 17.50 1.10
C GLU A 382 -11.89 16.40 2.15
N PRO A 383 -10.64 15.99 2.45
CA PRO A 383 -10.39 15.10 3.58
C PRO A 383 -10.82 15.79 4.90
N PRO A 384 -11.15 15.03 5.96
CA PRO A 384 -11.36 15.62 7.27
C PRO A 384 -10.11 16.44 7.63
N MET A 385 -10.30 17.68 8.10
CA MET A 385 -9.17 18.46 8.60
C MET A 385 -8.56 17.70 9.78
N THR A 386 -7.32 17.25 9.62
CA THR A 386 -6.54 16.73 10.75
C THR A 386 -6.14 17.94 11.59
N GLU A 387 -6.62 18.02 12.82
CA GLU A 387 -6.06 18.97 13.80
C GLU A 387 -4.56 18.66 13.92
N THR A 388 -3.75 19.71 13.74
CA THR A 388 -2.28 19.64 13.65
C THR A 388 -1.63 19.64 15.02
#